data_AF-A0A2N2HSH4-F1
#
_entry.id   AF-A0A2N2HSH4-F1
#
_cell.length_a   1.000
_cell.length_b   1.000
_cell.length_c   1.000
_cell.angle_alpha   90.00
_cell.angle_beta   90.00
_cell.angle_gamma   90.00
#
_symmetry.space_group_name_H-M   'P 1'
#
loop_
_entity.id
_entity.type
_entity.pdbx_description
1 polymer ?
#
loop_
_entity_poly.entity_id
_entity_poly.type
_entity_poly.pdbx_seq_one_letter_code
_entity_poly.pdbx_strand_id
1 'polypeptide(L)'
;MEKTYAINGKTYVQRPLVLGQAAQLLALLKGVSIPGEATALGIVAALGERIPDALAIALTEEGMSPRDKNVTALAEELAFALPPETALEVVDHFFELNPLSSWLNQVADLMNRIGTGMKSTAAPGSTSSVSC
;
A
#
# COMPACT_ATOMS: atom_id res chain seq x y z
N MET A 1 16.69 2.63 -9.63
CA MET A 1 17.86 2.98 -8.77
C MET A 1 17.51 2.62 -7.32
N GLU A 2 18.48 2.53 -6.43
CA GLU A 2 18.21 2.38 -4.99
C GLU A 2 18.29 3.77 -4.34
N LYS A 3 17.53 4.01 -3.27
CA LYS A 3 17.61 5.23 -2.45
C LYS A 3 17.97 4.84 -1.02
N THR A 4 18.77 5.66 -0.34
CA THR A 4 19.34 5.33 0.97
C THR A 4 19.06 6.45 1.96
N TYR A 5 18.75 6.09 3.20
CA TYR A 5 18.35 7.01 4.26
C TYR A 5 19.07 6.63 5.56
N ALA A 6 19.56 7.63 6.29
CA ALA A 6 20.08 7.45 7.64
C ALA A 6 18.99 7.85 8.64
N ILE A 7 18.43 6.88 9.37
CA ILE A 7 17.35 7.10 10.34
C ILE A 7 17.81 6.52 11.67
N ASN A 8 17.92 7.37 12.70
CA ASN A 8 18.33 6.99 14.06
C ASN A 8 19.63 6.15 14.12
N GLY A 9 20.63 6.50 13.31
CA GLY A 9 21.91 5.79 13.26
C GLY A 9 21.91 4.46 12.49
N LYS A 10 20.78 4.05 11.91
CA LYS A 10 20.69 2.91 11.00
C LYS A 10 20.58 3.36 9.56
N THR A 11 21.11 2.55 8.65
CA THR A 11 20.97 2.76 7.21
C THR A 11 19.79 1.96 6.69
N TYR A 12 18.86 2.66 6.04
CA TYR A 12 17.72 2.07 5.37
C TYR A 12 17.85 2.27 3.87
N VAL A 13 17.46 1.24 3.12
CA VAL A 13 17.43 1.24 1.66
C VAL A 13 16.02 1.06 1.15
N GLN A 14 15.71 1.77 0.07
CA GLN A 14 14.47 1.68 -0.66
C GLN A 14 14.75 1.17 -2.07
N ARG A 15 14.06 0.10 -2.43
CA ARG A 15 14.21 -0.65 -3.68
C ARG A 15 12.86 -0.73 -4.40
N PRO A 16 12.84 -1.08 -5.70
CA PRO A 16 11.62 -1.47 -6.38
C PRO A 16 10.89 -2.57 -5.59
N LEU A 17 9.57 -2.48 -5.53
CA LEU A 17 8.73 -3.43 -4.79
C LEU A 17 8.90 -4.84 -5.32
N VAL A 18 9.08 -5.80 -4.40
CA VAL A 18 8.85 -7.21 -4.69
C VAL A 18 7.39 -7.58 -4.46
N LEU A 19 6.95 -8.69 -5.06
CA LEU A 19 5.55 -9.13 -5.01
C LEU A 19 4.98 -9.23 -3.57
N GLY A 20 5.77 -9.70 -2.61
CA GLY A 20 5.36 -9.80 -1.21
C GLY A 20 5.08 -8.43 -0.57
N GLN A 21 5.95 -7.45 -0.79
CA GLN A 21 5.75 -6.08 -0.30
C GLN A 21 4.56 -5.41 -0.99
N ALA A 22 4.37 -5.65 -2.29
CA ALA A 22 3.22 -5.16 -3.02
C ALA A 22 1.91 -5.70 -2.42
N ALA A 23 1.82 -7.00 -2.12
CA ALA A 23 0.65 -7.59 -1.48
C ALA A 23 0.37 -7.00 -0.08
N GLN A 24 1.42 -6.79 0.72
CA GLN A 24 1.30 -6.14 2.04
C GLN A 24 0.76 -4.71 1.91
N LEU A 25 1.28 -3.94 0.96
CA LEU A 25 0.85 -2.57 0.72
C LEU A 25 -0.62 -2.51 0.27
N LEU A 26 -1.06 -3.43 -0.59
CA LEU A 26 -2.47 -3.49 -1.00
C LEU A 26 -3.41 -3.83 0.15
N ALA A 27 -2.99 -4.73 1.04
CA ALA A 27 -3.75 -5.04 2.24
C ALA A 27 -3.86 -3.80 3.15
N LEU A 28 -2.78 -3.03 3.29
CA LEU A 28 -2.74 -1.79 4.05
C LEU A 28 -3.67 -0.71 3.46
N LEU A 29 -3.68 -0.59 2.14
CA LEU A 29 -4.48 0.38 1.39
C LEU A 29 -5.96 0.03 1.33
N LYS A 30 -6.38 -1.14 1.83
CA LYS A 30 -7.79 -1.53 1.85
C LYS A 30 -8.61 -0.50 2.64
N GLY A 31 -9.60 0.07 1.96
CA GLY A 31 -10.48 1.10 2.51
C GLY A 31 -9.90 2.52 2.52
N VAL A 32 -8.70 2.72 1.95
CA VAL A 32 -8.11 4.05 1.76
C VAL A 32 -8.49 4.58 0.37
N SER A 33 -9.02 5.80 0.32
CA SER A 33 -9.29 6.49 -0.94
C SER A 33 -8.09 7.35 -1.33
N ILE A 34 -7.32 6.90 -2.30
CA ILE A 34 -6.20 7.69 -2.85
C ILE A 34 -6.73 8.55 -4.01
N PRO A 35 -6.56 9.88 -3.97
CA PRO A 35 -6.97 10.75 -5.08
C PRO A 35 -6.16 10.46 -6.35
N GLY A 36 -6.75 10.62 -7.54
CA GLY A 36 -6.11 10.26 -8.81
C GLY A 36 -4.83 11.05 -9.13
N GLU A 37 -4.67 12.24 -8.54
CA GLU A 37 -3.47 13.10 -8.63
C GLU A 37 -2.75 13.18 -7.27
N ALA A 38 -2.63 12.05 -6.58
CA ALA A 38 -2.06 12.04 -5.23
C ALA A 38 -0.58 12.45 -5.24
N THR A 39 -0.30 13.62 -4.65
CA THR A 39 1.06 14.05 -4.29
C THR A 39 1.54 13.29 -3.05
N ALA A 40 2.86 13.28 -2.78
CA ALA A 40 3.41 12.65 -1.57
C ALA A 40 2.67 13.10 -0.29
N LEU A 41 2.38 14.40 -0.17
CA LEU A 41 1.61 14.96 0.94
C LEU A 41 0.16 14.45 0.98
N GLY A 42 -0.50 14.36 -0.17
CA GLY A 42 -1.86 13.81 -0.27
C GLY A 42 -1.94 12.34 0.15
N ILE A 43 -0.88 11.58 -0.12
CA ILE A 43 -0.77 10.16 0.26
C ILE A 43 -0.51 10.04 1.76
N VAL A 44 0.39 10.86 2.30
CA VAL A 44 0.61 10.97 3.75
C VAL A 44 -0.69 11.29 4.48
N ALA A 45 -1.45 12.27 3.98
CA ALA A 45 -2.74 12.64 4.56
C ALA A 45 -3.79 11.51 4.44
N ALA A 46 -3.84 10.80 3.32
CA ALA A 46 -4.80 9.72 3.10
C ALA A 46 -4.51 8.47 3.94
N LEU A 47 -3.23 8.16 4.16
CA LEU A 47 -2.79 7.03 4.98
C LEU A 47 -2.88 7.34 6.48
N GLY A 48 -2.68 8.60 6.89
CA GLY A 48 -2.80 9.03 8.29
C GLY A 48 -1.94 8.17 9.22
N GLU A 49 -2.58 7.54 10.20
CA GLU A 49 -1.93 6.66 11.19
C GLU A 49 -1.26 5.41 10.59
N ARG A 50 -1.57 5.05 9.33
CA ARG A 50 -0.98 3.91 8.62
C ARG A 50 0.34 4.23 7.92
N ILE A 51 0.80 5.48 8.00
CA ILE A 51 2.06 5.88 7.36
C ILE A 51 3.27 5.09 7.84
N PRO A 52 3.48 4.89 9.15
CA PRO A 52 4.63 4.12 9.63
C PRO A 52 4.65 2.69 9.07
N ASP A 53 3.50 2.04 8.94
CA ASP A 53 3.40 0.72 8.32
C ASP A 53 3.76 0.74 6.83
N ALA A 54 3.27 1.75 6.09
CA ALA A 54 3.60 1.92 4.67
C ALA A 54 5.11 2.13 4.47
N LEU A 55 5.73 2.96 5.31
CA LEU A 55 7.17 3.22 5.30
C LEU A 55 7.95 1.97 5.68
N ALA A 56 7.50 1.21 6.67
CA ALA A 56 8.14 -0.05 7.07
C ALA A 56 8.06 -1.11 5.97
N ILE A 57 7.01 -1.11 5.15
CA ILE A 57 6.93 -1.96 3.96
C ILE A 57 7.95 -1.50 2.92
N ALA A 58 8.04 -0.19 2.63
CA ALA A 58 8.89 0.36 1.58
C ALA A 58 10.39 0.35 1.91
N LEU A 59 10.76 0.63 3.16
CA LEU A 59 12.12 0.71 3.65
C LEU A 59 12.58 -0.63 4.18
N THR A 60 13.83 -0.99 3.92
CA THR A 60 14.47 -2.19 4.46
C THR A 60 15.82 -1.79 5.03
N GLU A 61 16.18 -2.29 6.20
CA GLU A 61 17.51 -2.04 6.76
C GLU A 61 18.60 -2.58 5.81
N GLU A 62 19.72 -1.88 5.69
CA GLU A 62 20.82 -2.29 4.82
C GLU A 62 21.32 -3.70 5.20
N GLY A 63 21.51 -4.56 4.20
CA GLY A 63 21.89 -5.96 4.41
C GLY A 63 20.76 -6.90 4.85
N MET A 64 19.56 -6.38 5.17
CA MET A 64 18.38 -7.19 5.49
C MET A 64 17.61 -7.58 4.23
N SER A 65 17.10 -8.82 4.22
CA SER A 65 16.16 -9.28 3.19
C SER A 65 14.75 -8.75 3.49
N PRO A 66 13.98 -8.30 2.48
CA PRO A 66 12.58 -7.90 2.67
C PRO A 66 11.70 -8.98 3.30
N ARG A 67 12.05 -10.26 3.15
CA ARG A 67 11.32 -11.40 3.72
C ARG A 67 11.50 -11.55 5.22
N ASP A 68 12.68 -11.21 5.73
CA ASP A 68 13.05 -11.44 7.14
C ASP A 68 12.70 -10.23 8.02
N LYS A 69 12.21 -9.15 7.39
CA LYS A 69 11.82 -7.90 8.01
C LYS A 69 10.55 -8.04 8.83
N ASN A 70 10.61 -7.63 10.09
CA ASN A 70 9.43 -7.45 10.93
C ASN A 70 8.81 -6.07 10.67
N VAL A 71 7.78 -6.03 9.83
CA VAL A 71 7.12 -4.79 9.42
C VAL A 71 6.52 -4.05 10.63
N THR A 72 5.88 -4.76 11.56
CA THR A 72 5.21 -4.14 12.72
C THR A 72 6.23 -3.49 13.66
N ALA A 73 7.30 -4.20 14.02
CA ALA A 73 8.34 -3.64 14.88
C ALA A 73 9.05 -2.44 14.22
N LEU A 74 9.28 -2.53 12.91
CA LEU A 74 9.86 -1.41 12.17
C LEU A 74 8.89 -0.22 12.11
N ALA A 75 7.60 -0.44 11.89
CA ALA A 75 6.60 0.63 11.87
C ALA A 75 6.57 1.40 13.21
N GLU A 76 6.60 0.69 14.33
CA GLU A 76 6.68 1.28 15.67
C GLU A 76 7.95 2.12 15.84
N GLU A 77 9.11 1.64 15.38
CA GLU A 77 10.36 2.40 15.41
C GLU A 77 10.25 3.67 14.55
N LEU A 78 9.81 3.53 13.30
CA LEU A 78 9.73 4.63 12.35
C LEU A 78 8.74 5.72 12.79
N ALA A 79 7.66 5.35 13.49
CA ALA A 79 6.66 6.29 13.98
C ALA A 79 7.24 7.39 14.90
N PHE A 80 8.33 7.08 15.61
CA PHE A 80 8.99 8.03 16.52
C PHE A 80 10.39 8.45 16.06
N ALA A 81 11.01 7.71 15.15
CA ALA A 81 12.36 7.99 14.68
C ALA A 81 12.40 8.88 13.43
N LEU A 82 11.32 8.93 12.65
CA LEU A 82 11.36 9.47 11.29
C LEU A 82 10.80 10.91 11.25
N PRO A 83 11.61 11.91 10.87
CA PRO A 83 11.14 13.28 10.69
C PRO A 83 10.07 13.38 9.59
N PRO A 84 9.06 14.25 9.72
CA PRO A 84 8.02 14.42 8.71
C PRO A 84 8.56 14.69 7.30
N GLU A 85 9.66 15.44 7.20
CA GLU A 85 10.32 15.79 5.94
C GLU A 85 10.89 14.54 5.25
N THR A 86 11.55 13.66 6.02
CA THR A 86 12.06 12.38 5.52
C THR A 86 10.92 11.44 5.12
N ALA A 87 9.79 11.48 5.84
CA ALA A 87 8.63 10.66 5.48
C ALA A 87 8.10 11.04 4.09
N LEU A 88 7.98 12.34 3.83
CA LEU A 88 7.58 12.87 2.52
C LEU A 88 8.57 12.49 1.43
N GLU A 89 9.87 12.62 1.69
CA GLU A 89 10.93 12.25 0.75
C GLU A 89 10.89 10.75 0.41
N VAL A 90 10.74 9.89 1.41
CA VAL A 90 10.64 8.43 1.20
C VAL A 90 9.42 8.09 0.36
N VAL A 91 8.28 8.76 0.60
CA VAL A 91 7.06 8.58 -0.20
C VAL A 91 7.29 9.05 -1.63
N ASP A 92 7.91 10.21 -1.85
CA ASP A 92 8.14 10.73 -3.20
C ASP A 92 9.06 9.79 -4.00
N HIS A 93 10.18 9.41 -3.41
CA HIS A 93 11.11 8.43 -3.98
C HIS A 93 10.47 7.06 -4.21
N PHE A 94 9.51 6.65 -3.38
CA PHE A 94 8.76 5.42 -3.60
C PHE A 94 8.02 5.42 -4.94
N PHE A 95 7.39 6.55 -5.30
CA PHE A 95 6.69 6.73 -6.58
C PHE A 95 7.63 6.93 -7.77
N GLU A 96 8.83 7.48 -7.55
CA GLU A 96 9.87 7.51 -8.59
C GLU A 96 10.36 6.09 -8.93
N LEU A 97 10.58 5.26 -7.91
CA LEU A 97 11.12 3.91 -8.07
C LEU A 97 10.08 2.90 -8.57
N ASN A 98 8.82 3.15 -8.25
CA ASN A 98 7.70 2.33 -8.63
C ASN A 98 6.71 3.24 -9.33
N PRO A 99 6.64 3.26 -10.68
CA PRO A 99 5.63 4.05 -11.40
C PRO A 99 4.22 3.49 -11.13
N LEU A 100 3.70 3.77 -9.93
CA LEU A 100 2.48 3.26 -9.35
C LEU A 100 1.25 3.88 -10.01
N SER A 101 1.33 4.99 -10.75
CA SER A 101 0.15 5.53 -11.45
C SER A 101 -0.44 4.53 -12.46
N SER A 102 0.39 3.73 -13.12
CA SER A 102 -0.10 2.64 -13.98
C SER A 102 -0.51 1.41 -13.15
N TRP A 103 0.26 1.06 -12.12
CA TRP A 103 0.03 -0.15 -11.32
C TRP A 103 -1.13 -0.02 -10.32
N LEU A 104 -1.26 1.09 -9.57
CA LEU A 104 -2.40 1.38 -8.69
C LEU A 104 -3.69 1.50 -9.47
N ASN A 105 -3.70 2.10 -10.66
CA ASN A 105 -4.89 2.13 -11.50
C ASN A 105 -5.28 0.72 -11.94
N GLN A 106 -4.32 -0.10 -12.39
CA GLN A 106 -4.57 -1.51 -12.73
C GLN A 106 -5.08 -2.33 -11.53
N VAL A 107 -4.53 -2.09 -10.34
CA VAL A 107 -4.92 -2.82 -9.14
C VAL A 107 -6.24 -2.32 -8.56
N ALA A 108 -6.50 -1.01 -8.58
CA ALA A 108 -7.79 -0.43 -8.20
C ALA A 108 -8.90 -0.94 -9.15
N ASP A 109 -8.62 -1.01 -10.45
CA ASP A 109 -9.53 -1.61 -11.43
C ASP A 109 -9.77 -3.10 -11.14
N LEU A 110 -8.72 -3.85 -10.80
CA LEU A 110 -8.84 -5.26 -10.41
C LEU A 110 -9.69 -5.43 -9.15
N MET A 111 -9.47 -4.61 -8.12
CA MET A 111 -10.24 -4.64 -6.87
C MET A 111 -11.70 -4.22 -7.09
N ASN A 112 -11.95 -3.21 -7.92
CA ASN A 112 -13.31 -2.79 -8.29
C ASN A 112 -14.06 -3.91 -9.02
N ARG A 113 -13.40 -4.66 -9.92
CA ARG A 113 -13.99 -5.83 -10.61
C ARG A 113 -14.30 -6.98 -9.66
N ILE A 114 -13.41 -7.27 -8.71
CA ILE A 114 -13.64 -8.32 -7.70
C ILE A 114 -14.77 -7.92 -6.74
N GLY A 115 -14.82 -6.66 -6.30
CA GLY A 115 -15.87 -6.14 -5.41
C GLY A 115 -17.25 -6.06 -6.06
N THR A 116 -17.33 -5.90 -7.38
CA THR A 116 -18.62 -5.87 -8.13
C THR A 116 -19.10 -7.25 -8.56
N GLY A 117 -18.22 -8.25 -8.65
CA GLY A 117 -18.55 -9.63 -9.06
C GLY A 117 -19.42 -10.44 -8.08
N MET A 118 -19.58 -10.01 -6.83
CA MET A 118 -20.41 -10.72 -5.82
C MET A 118 -21.87 -10.24 -5.74
N LYS A 119 -22.31 -9.30 -6.60
CA LYS A 119 -23.69 -8.77 -6.56
C LYS A 119 -24.69 -9.38 -7.55
N SER A 120 -24.33 -10.41 -8.32
CA SER A 120 -25.25 -11.01 -9.29
C SER A 120 -25.31 -12.53 -9.18
N THR A 121 -26.11 -13.02 -8.24
CA THR A 121 -26.81 -14.32 -8.30
C THR A 121 -27.84 -14.39 -7.17
N ALA A 122 -28.88 -13.59 -7.30
CA ALA A 122 -30.12 -13.81 -6.56
C ALA A 122 -31.28 -13.57 -7.53
N ALA A 123 -31.69 -14.63 -8.23
CA ALA A 123 -32.99 -14.69 -8.88
C ALA A 123 -33.85 -15.69 -8.08
N PRO A 124 -34.82 -15.23 -7.27
CA PRO A 124 -35.87 -16.08 -6.76
C PRO A 124 -37.17 -15.85 -7.56
N GLY A 125 -37.84 -16.93 -7.94
CA GLY A 125 -39.28 -16.91 -8.22
C GLY A 125 -39.71 -17.37 -9.60
N SER A 126 -39.58 -18.67 -9.89
CA SER A 126 -40.48 -19.32 -10.83
C SER A 126 -41.75 -19.72 -10.05
N THR A 127 -42.81 -18.93 -10.19
CA THR A 127 -44.14 -19.26 -9.69
C THR A 127 -44.77 -20.34 -10.56
N SER A 128 -44.95 -21.52 -9.98
CA SER A 128 -45.85 -22.56 -10.49
C SER A 128 -47.29 -22.19 -10.10
N SER A 129 -48.18 -22.01 -11.07
CA SER A 129 -49.63 -22.11 -10.82
C SER A 129 -50.25 -23.02 -11.86
N VAL A 130 -50.52 -24.26 -11.45
CA VAL A 130 -51.41 -25.20 -12.12
C VAL A 130 -52.84 -24.81 -11.75
N SER A 131 -53.66 -24.60 -12.78
CA SER A 131 -55.10 -24.35 -12.67
C SER A 131 -55.85 -25.65 -12.35
N CYS A 132 -56.79 -25.58 -11.42
CA CYS A 132 -57.90 -26.53 -11.30
C CYS A 132 -59.19 -25.81 -11.71
#